data_AF-A0A534Q6B5-F1
#
_entry.id   AF-A0A534Q6B5-F1
#
_cell.length_a   1.000
_cell.length_b   1.000
_cell.length_c   1.000
_cell.angle_alpha   90.00
_cell.angle_beta   90.00
_cell.angle_gamma   90.00
#
_symmetry.space_group_name_H-M   'P 1'
#
loop_
_entity.id
_entity.type
_entity.pdbx_description
1 polymer ?
#
loop_
_entity_poly.entity_id
_entity_poly.type
_entity_poly.pdbx_seq_one_letter_code
_entity_poly.pdbx_strand_id
1 'polypeptide(L)'
;MILWWSLYAVPVFWLIDKVPVVRYVRYFFPVLLYRNYPLSWSILDTFDTYATELESRHRPKEVFRWFREAGLVDIDLLDSDDGWVSVRGRVPGA
;
A
#
# COMPACT_ATOMS: atom_id res chain seq x y z
N MET A 1 -14.07 -15.46 2.80
CA MET A 1 -14.57 -14.39 3.70
C MET A 1 -14.09 -13.02 3.25
N ILE A 2 -12.79 -12.83 3.10
CA ILE A 2 -12.20 -11.55 2.69
C ILE A 2 -12.55 -11.10 1.25
N LEU A 3 -12.69 -12.01 0.28
CA LEU A 3 -13.13 -11.66 -1.08
C LEU A 3 -14.49 -10.94 -1.06
N TRP A 4 -15.45 -11.49 -0.30
CA TRP A 4 -16.76 -10.87 -0.12
C TRP A 4 -16.65 -9.53 0.59
N TRP A 5 -15.82 -9.45 1.64
CA TRP A 5 -15.55 -8.18 2.32
C TRP A 5 -15.04 -7.11 1.33
N SER A 6 -14.03 -7.44 0.53
CA SER A 6 -13.47 -6.53 -0.46
C SER A 6 -14.50 -6.12 -1.51
N LEU A 7 -15.30 -7.06 -2.04
CA LEU A 7 -16.26 -6.77 -3.10
C LEU A 7 -17.46 -5.92 -2.63
N TYR A 8 -17.89 -6.06 -1.37
CA TYR A 8 -19.14 -5.45 -0.90
C TYR A 8 -18.94 -4.38 0.19
N ALA A 9 -18.04 -4.60 1.15
CA ALA A 9 -17.81 -3.62 2.21
C ALA A 9 -17.00 -2.41 1.70
N VAL A 10 -15.96 -2.64 0.89
CA VAL A 10 -15.10 -1.54 0.38
C VAL A 10 -15.90 -0.50 -0.42
N PRO A 11 -16.81 -0.85 -1.35
CA PRO A 11 -17.68 0.13 -2.00
C PRO A 11 -18.53 0.96 -1.04
N VAL A 12 -19.05 0.34 0.03
CA VAL A 12 -19.84 1.05 1.04
C VAL A 12 -18.97 2.07 1.77
N PHE A 13 -17.77 1.66 2.21
CA PHE A 13 -16.83 2.57 2.85
C PHE A 13 -16.33 3.68 1.91
N TRP A 14 -16.18 3.39 0.62
CA TRP A 14 -15.81 4.38 -0.39
C TRP A 14 -16.86 5.48 -0.57
N LEU A 15 -18.16 5.12 -0.48
CA LEU A 15 -19.24 6.10 -0.46
C LEU A 15 -19.23 6.93 0.83
N ILE A 16 -19.04 6.28 1.98
CA ILE A 16 -18.98 6.93 3.29
C ILE A 16 -17.79 7.92 3.37
N ASP A 17 -16.65 7.60 2.76
CA ASP A 17 -15.45 8.44 2.78
C ASP A 17 -15.69 9.85 2.21
N LYS A 18 -16.70 10.02 1.34
CA LYS A 18 -17.09 11.33 0.80
C LYS A 18 -17.70 12.25 1.85
N VAL A 19 -18.26 11.71 2.94
CA VAL A 19 -18.91 12.49 4.00
C VAL A 19 -17.87 12.92 5.05
N PRO A 20 -17.73 14.23 5.35
CA PRO A 20 -16.88 14.71 6.43
C PRO A 20 -17.27 14.08 7.78
N VAL A 21 -16.31 13.85 8.68
CA VAL A 21 -16.48 13.19 9.98
C VAL A 21 -16.83 11.69 9.89
N VAL A 22 -17.85 11.30 9.12
CA VAL A 22 -18.28 9.90 9.01
C VAL A 22 -17.19 9.03 8.37
N ARG A 23 -16.37 9.59 7.47
CA ARG A 23 -15.21 8.90 6.89
C ARG A 23 -14.26 8.27 7.91
N TYR A 24 -14.17 8.80 9.13
CA TYR A 24 -13.28 8.25 10.16
C TYR A 24 -13.71 6.87 10.67
N VAL A 25 -14.97 6.46 10.44
CA VAL A 25 -15.43 5.11 10.80
C VAL A 25 -14.61 4.02 10.10
N ARG A 26 -14.08 4.29 8.89
CA ARG A 26 -13.28 3.32 8.14
C ARG A 26 -12.03 2.83 8.86
N TYR A 27 -11.48 3.63 9.78
CA TYR A 27 -10.25 3.28 10.51
C TYR A 27 -10.45 2.15 11.53
N PHE A 28 -11.71 1.78 11.83
CA PHE A 28 -12.03 0.63 12.69
C PHE A 28 -12.14 -0.69 11.91
N PHE A 29 -12.00 -0.66 10.59
CA PHE A 29 -12.26 -1.78 9.71
C PHE A 29 -11.08 -2.07 8.78
N PRO A 30 -10.91 -3.33 8.34
CA PRO A 30 -9.85 -3.70 7.40
C PRO A 30 -10.21 -3.24 5.98
N VAL A 31 -9.96 -1.97 5.68
CA VAL A 31 -10.29 -1.34 4.39
C VAL A 31 -9.20 -0.35 3.98
N LEU A 32 -8.73 -0.47 2.74
CA LEU A 32 -7.79 0.46 2.12
C LEU A 32 -8.51 1.32 1.08
N LEU A 33 -8.63 2.62 1.37
CA LEU A 33 -9.26 3.60 0.47
C LEU A 33 -8.27 4.64 -0.02
N TYR A 34 -8.32 4.91 -1.32
CA TYR A 34 -7.50 5.92 -1.96
C TYR A 34 -8.36 7.09 -2.42
N ARG A 35 -7.89 8.32 -2.17
CA ARG A 35 -8.65 9.52 -2.51
C ARG A 35 -8.74 9.76 -4.02
N ASN A 36 -7.65 9.48 -4.75
CA ASN A 36 -7.46 9.85 -6.15
C ASN A 36 -7.33 8.63 -7.10
N TYR A 37 -7.74 7.44 -6.65
CA TYR A 37 -7.70 6.22 -7.46
C TYR A 37 -9.11 5.65 -7.69
N PRO A 38 -9.31 4.88 -8.78
CA PRO A 38 -10.55 4.12 -9.02
C PRO A 38 -10.89 3.18 -7.86
N LEU A 39 -12.19 3.00 -7.58
CA LEU A 39 -12.69 2.08 -6.54
C LEU A 39 -12.18 0.65 -6.70
N SER A 40 -12.01 0.18 -7.95
CA SER A 40 -11.49 -1.15 -8.24
C SER A 40 -10.12 -1.40 -7.60
N TRP A 41 -9.27 -0.37 -7.50
CA TRP A 41 -7.97 -0.47 -6.83
C TRP A 41 -8.13 -0.65 -5.32
N SER A 42 -9.02 0.10 -4.68
CA SER A 42 -9.30 -0.09 -3.25
C SER A 42 -9.84 -1.48 -2.93
N ILE A 43 -10.68 -2.04 -3.82
CA ILE A 43 -11.20 -3.41 -3.67
C ILE A 43 -10.06 -4.43 -3.79
N LEU A 44 -9.26 -4.32 -4.85
CA LEU A 44 -8.15 -5.22 -5.10
C LEU A 44 -7.12 -5.17 -3.97
N ASP A 45 -6.67 -3.98 -3.59
CA ASP A 45 -5.63 -3.82 -2.58
C ASP A 45 -6.09 -4.26 -1.18
N THR A 46 -7.35 -3.97 -0.82
CA THR A 46 -7.95 -4.52 0.40
C THR A 46 -7.98 -6.05 0.36
N PHE A 47 -8.27 -6.65 -0.80
CA PHE A 47 -8.20 -8.10 -0.93
C PHE A 47 -6.76 -8.59 -0.76
N ASP A 48 -5.81 -8.09 -1.53
CA ASP A 48 -4.42 -8.56 -1.53
C ASP A 48 -3.78 -8.47 -0.14
N THR A 49 -4.00 -7.35 0.54
CA THR A 49 -3.51 -7.10 1.90
C THR A 49 -4.03 -8.10 2.94
N TYR A 50 -5.31 -8.45 2.89
CA TYR A 50 -5.96 -9.21 3.97
C TYR A 50 -6.26 -10.67 3.60
N ALA A 51 -6.16 -11.04 2.32
CA ALA A 51 -6.51 -12.36 1.84
C ALA A 51 -5.36 -13.36 1.82
N THR A 52 -4.14 -12.87 1.72
CA THR A 52 -2.99 -13.72 1.44
C THR A 52 -1.84 -13.42 2.37
N GLU A 53 -1.06 -14.45 2.70
CA GLU A 53 0.29 -14.29 3.25
C GLU A 53 1.30 -13.87 2.16
N LEU A 54 0.83 -13.64 0.93
CA LEU A 54 1.66 -13.34 -0.23
C LEU A 54 2.07 -11.87 -0.29
N GLU A 55 1.26 -10.96 0.27
CA GLU A 55 1.64 -9.55 0.37
C GLU A 55 2.79 -9.39 1.38
N SER A 56 4.01 -9.31 0.84
CA SER A 56 5.21 -9.11 1.64
C SER A 56 5.47 -7.62 1.84
N ARG A 57 5.03 -7.11 2.99
CA ARG A 57 5.29 -5.71 3.37
C ARG A 57 6.71 -5.56 3.90
N HIS A 58 7.46 -4.65 3.30
CA HIS A 58 8.84 -4.38 3.67
C HIS A 58 8.99 -2.96 4.17
N ARG A 59 9.82 -2.78 5.19
CA ARG A 59 10.19 -1.46 5.70
C ARG A 59 11.24 -0.83 4.79
N PRO A 60 11.29 0.51 4.69
CA PRO A 60 12.34 1.22 3.95
C PRO A 60 13.76 0.75 4.26
N LYS A 61 14.04 0.49 5.55
CA LYS A 61 15.35 -0.01 6.00
C LYS A 61 15.71 -1.39 5.44
N GLU A 62 14.73 -2.26 5.23
CA GLU A 62 14.95 -3.62 4.70
C GLU A 62 15.31 -3.54 3.22
N VAL A 63 14.53 -2.80 2.45
CA VAL A 63 14.79 -2.59 1.01
C VAL A 63 16.14 -1.88 0.80
N PHE A 64 16.42 -0.84 1.60
CA PHE A 64 17.72 -0.16 1.58
C PHE A 64 18.89 -1.11 1.89
N ARG A 65 18.70 -2.04 2.84
CA ARG A 65 19.72 -3.04 3.16
C ARG A 65 19.97 -3.97 1.97
N TRP A 66 18.93 -4.43 1.27
CA TRP A 66 19.09 -5.27 0.08
C TRP A 66 19.88 -4.59 -1.02
N PHE A 67 19.69 -3.29 -1.25
CA PHE A 67 20.46 -2.52 -2.22
C PHE A 67 21.95 -2.50 -1.86
N ARG A 68 22.28 -2.32 -0.58
CA ARG A 68 23.66 -2.40 -0.09
C ARG A 68 24.26 -3.81 -0.22
N GLU A 69 23.49 -4.83 0.13
CA GLU A 69 23.92 -6.24 0.01
C GLU A 69 24.13 -6.65 -1.46
N ALA A 70 23.39 -6.04 -2.39
CA ALA A 70 23.56 -6.21 -3.83
C ALA A 70 24.75 -5.40 -4.42
N GLY A 71 25.47 -4.62 -3.61
CA GLY A 71 26.61 -3.83 -4.05
C GLY A 71 26.25 -2.57 -4.85
N LEU A 72 25.00 -2.10 -4.78
CA LEU A 72 24.59 -0.83 -5.38
C LEU A 72 25.18 0.35 -4.59
N VAL A 73 25.46 1.44 -5.30
CA VAL A 73 26.00 2.69 -4.75
C VAL A 73 25.01 3.84 -4.94
N ASP A 74 25.27 5.02 -4.36
CA ASP A 74 24.42 6.20 -4.50
C ASP A 74 22.94 5.90 -4.15
N ILE A 75 22.71 5.27 -2.98
CA ILE A 75 21.39 4.76 -2.59
C ILE A 75 20.55 5.86 -1.92
N ASP A 76 19.43 6.19 -2.53
CA ASP A 76 18.47 7.17 -2.05
C ASP A 76 17.13 6.50 -1.67
N LEU A 77 16.56 6.92 -0.55
CA LEU A 77 15.15 6.69 -0.25
C LEU A 77 14.34 7.80 -0.92
N LEU A 78 13.41 7.43 -1.81
CA LEU A 78 12.59 8.39 -2.54
C LEU A 78 11.30 8.67 -1.77
N ASP A 79 10.78 9.88 -1.95
CA ASP A 79 9.44 10.23 -1.47
C ASP A 79 8.41 9.33 -2.16
N SER A 80 7.58 8.67 -1.36
CA SER A 80 6.53 7.77 -1.80
C SER A 80 5.27 7.99 -0.96
N ASP A 81 4.11 7.68 -1.54
CA ASP A 81 2.82 7.78 -0.84
C ASP A 81 2.78 6.83 0.37
N ASP A 82 1.93 7.16 1.35
CA ASP A 82 1.75 6.36 2.56
C ASP A 82 1.50 4.87 2.24
N GLY A 83 2.36 4.00 2.78
CA GLY A 83 2.29 2.55 2.59
C GLY A 83 3.21 1.99 1.51
N TRP A 84 3.86 2.85 0.72
CA TRP A 84 4.80 2.44 -0.32
C TRP A 84 6.25 2.68 0.11
N VAL A 85 7.16 1.88 -0.44
CA VAL A 85 8.61 2.04 -0.24
C VAL A 85 9.27 2.15 -1.61
N SER A 86 9.93 3.28 -1.85
CA SER A 86 10.67 3.52 -3.09
C SER A 86 12.13 3.80 -2.79
N VAL A 87 13.03 2.97 -3.31
CA VAL A 87 14.48 3.08 -3.13
C VAL A 87 15.14 3.05 -4.50
N ARG A 88 16.13 3.91 -4.69
CA ARG A 88 16.95 3.97 -5.91
C ARG A 88 18.41 3.74 -5.54
N GLY A 89 19.15 3.07 -6.42
CA GLY A 89 20.59 2.90 -6.32
C GLY A 89 21.18 2.71 -7.72
N ARG A 90 22.49 2.95 -7.85
CA ARG A 90 23.24 2.87 -9.09
C ARG A 90 24.15 1.64 -9.11
N VAL A 91 24.27 1.00 -10.27
CA VAL A 91 25.27 -0.05 -10.48
C VAL A 91 26.65 0.60 -10.60
N PRO A 92 27.67 0.16 -9.84
CA PRO A 92 29.01 0.70 -9.97
C PRO A 92 29.54 0.61 -11.40
N GLY A 93 29.98 1.74 -11.97
CA GLY A 93 30.58 1.78 -13.32
C GLY A 93 29.60 1.83 -14.50
N ALA A 94 28.29 1.88 -14.23
CA ALA A 94 27.25 2.15 -15.23
C ALA A 94 26.95 3.65 -15.37
#